data_AF-A0AAW3I5B1-F1
#
_entry.id   AF-A0AAW3I5B1-F1
#
_cell.length_a   1.000
_cell.length_b   1.000
_cell.length_c   1.000
_cell.angle_alpha   90.00
_cell.angle_beta   90.00
_cell.angle_gamma   90.00
#
_symmetry.space_group_name_H-M   'P 1'
#
loop_
_entity.id
_entity.type
_entity.pdbx_description
1 polymer ?
#
loop_
_entity_poly.entity_id
_entity_poly.type
_entity_poly.pdbx_seq_one_letter_code
_entity_poly.pdbx_strand_id
1 'polypeptide(L)'
;MTPSIRIFRLRPAVATVALLAISAGAMAQTYAPPPAPAAPAYDAGDPANANLALVDRSPEPPPPLPVYVQPPAPADGYMWVPGYWSRNRYGYFWVPGAWVQAPYIGALWTPGYWGYTNGLYVWNAGYWGPHVGFYGGINYGFGYVGLGYVGGYWKRDRFYYNRSVTNVNVTRVTNVYNHTVVVNNVDRRRVSYHGGPNGIRRAADPRELAARHDRHAPPTDMQRRYVRDAGSNRAQFYDHNKGRPPQAFVDHRDNDRPPQGQRPGGDGRRPDTDRGNPNRGDQARGPAPSQARGPSQRDQPRDQQRDQQAALQQSRQQQSRDQQARQQQDRQQHDRQQQARPQQEREQRQQQRPQQGREPQHQQARQQPAREQPARPQQAREQPRQHAQDRPQQQARPQQAREQPPQRQQGGEGRGGGPNRD
;
A
#
# COMPACT_ATOMS: atom_id res chain seq x y z
N MET A 1 -46.97 -34.93 62.23
CA MET A 1 -48.22 -34.23 61.90
C MET A 1 -47.96 -32.72 61.97
N THR A 2 -48.54 -31.94 61.06
CA THR A 2 -48.72 -30.47 61.13
C THR A 2 -49.82 -30.10 62.15
N PRO A 3 -50.12 -28.82 62.54
CA PRO A 3 -49.81 -27.55 61.85
C PRO A 3 -49.47 -26.34 62.79
N SER A 4 -49.81 -25.11 62.34
CA SER A 4 -50.00 -23.83 63.07
C SER A 4 -48.83 -22.84 63.03
N ILE A 5 -48.74 -21.79 62.18
CA ILE A 5 -49.68 -20.76 61.66
C ILE A 5 -50.01 -19.62 62.66
N ARG A 6 -49.83 -18.35 62.20
CA ARG A 6 -50.28 -17.02 62.72
C ARG A 6 -49.53 -16.38 63.92
N ILE A 7 -49.49 -15.03 64.10
CA ILE A 7 -49.39 -13.87 63.16
C ILE A 7 -49.11 -12.52 63.90
N PHE A 8 -48.61 -11.50 63.16
CA PHE A 8 -48.61 -10.03 63.42
C PHE A 8 -47.80 -9.33 64.57
N ARG A 9 -47.09 -8.25 64.15
CA ARG A 9 -46.92 -6.89 64.77
C ARG A 9 -46.20 -6.83 66.15
N LEU A 10 -45.55 -5.73 66.57
CA LEU A 10 -45.53 -4.30 66.17
C LEU A 10 -44.08 -3.71 66.22
N ARG A 11 -43.89 -2.46 65.76
CA ARG A 11 -42.72 -1.58 66.12
C ARG A 11 -43.07 -0.82 67.42
N PRO A 12 -42.11 -0.54 68.31
CA PRO A 12 -41.20 0.62 68.20
C PRO A 12 -39.73 0.22 68.47
N ALA A 13 -38.71 1.08 68.61
CA ALA A 13 -38.66 2.55 68.72
C ALA A 13 -37.42 3.13 68.00
N VAL A 14 -37.35 4.46 67.87
CA VAL A 14 -36.11 5.19 67.53
C VAL A 14 -35.31 5.44 68.81
N ALA A 15 -34.04 5.06 68.83
CA ALA A 15 -33.10 5.41 69.89
C ALA A 15 -31.77 5.86 69.25
N THR A 16 -31.57 7.17 69.18
CA THR A 16 -30.39 7.78 68.54
C THR A 16 -29.21 7.74 69.52
N VAL A 17 -28.15 6.99 69.19
CA VAL A 17 -26.86 7.06 69.90
C VAL A 17 -25.78 7.50 68.91
N ALA A 18 -25.36 8.75 69.02
CA ALA A 18 -24.25 9.28 68.24
C ALA A 18 -22.91 8.94 68.90
N LEU A 19 -22.17 7.99 68.33
CA LEU A 19 -20.78 7.71 68.72
C LEU A 19 -19.84 8.27 67.66
N LEU A 20 -19.21 9.40 68.00
CA LEU A 20 -18.40 10.21 67.10
C LEU A 20 -16.96 9.67 67.04
N ALA A 21 -16.76 8.57 66.32
CA ALA A 21 -15.43 8.02 66.04
C ALA A 21 -14.73 8.84 64.95
N ILE A 22 -13.71 9.62 65.34
CA ILE A 22 -12.92 10.46 64.41
C ILE A 22 -11.95 9.57 63.63
N SER A 23 -12.46 8.94 62.57
CA SER A 23 -11.64 8.28 61.55
C SER A 23 -11.10 9.34 60.60
N ALA A 24 -9.80 9.61 60.64
CA ALA A 24 -9.10 10.46 59.67
C ALA A 24 -9.03 9.76 58.29
N GLY A 25 -10.16 9.71 57.59
CA GLY A 25 -10.26 9.14 56.26
C GLY A 25 -9.38 9.91 55.28
N ALA A 26 -8.32 9.26 54.80
CA ALA A 26 -7.51 9.81 53.72
C ALA A 26 -8.41 10.05 52.51
N MET A 27 -8.64 11.32 52.18
CA MET A 27 -9.46 11.73 51.04
C MET A 27 -8.74 11.32 49.76
N ALA A 28 -9.02 10.10 49.28
CA ALA A 28 -8.67 9.67 47.95
C ALA A 28 -9.38 10.61 46.97
N GLN A 29 -8.66 11.64 46.49
CA GLN A 29 -9.13 12.51 45.43
C GLN A 29 -9.26 11.66 44.18
N THR A 30 -10.47 11.15 43.94
CA THR A 30 -10.85 10.52 42.69
C THR A 30 -10.64 11.52 41.58
N TYR A 31 -9.50 11.42 40.90
CA TYR A 31 -9.19 12.24 39.74
C TYR A 31 -10.14 11.84 38.62
N ALA A 32 -11.32 12.47 38.62
CA ALA A 32 -12.16 12.54 37.44
C ALA A 32 -11.33 13.30 36.39
N PRO A 33 -10.92 12.66 35.28
CA PRO A 33 -10.26 13.40 34.22
C PRO A 33 -11.23 14.49 33.72
N PRO A 34 -10.74 15.67 33.33
CA PRO A 34 -11.60 16.69 32.76
C PRO A 34 -12.38 16.08 31.57
N PRO A 35 -13.66 16.42 31.39
CA PRO A 35 -14.46 15.86 30.31
C PRO A 35 -13.72 16.08 28.99
N ALA A 36 -13.54 14.98 28.24
CA ALA A 36 -12.83 15.06 26.97
C ALA A 36 -13.48 16.16 26.11
N PRO A 37 -12.68 17.07 25.51
CA PRO A 37 -13.22 18.17 24.73
C PRO A 37 -14.13 17.57 23.66
N ALA A 38 -15.37 18.06 23.60
CA ALA A 38 -16.39 17.51 22.72
C ALA A 38 -15.80 17.39 21.31
N ALA A 39 -15.82 16.17 20.75
CA ALA A 39 -15.31 15.93 19.41
C ALA A 39 -15.97 16.96 18.48
N PRO A 40 -15.18 17.75 17.72
CA PRO A 40 -15.71 18.91 17.01
C PRO A 40 -16.90 18.46 16.17
N ALA A 41 -18.05 19.09 16.39
CA ALA A 41 -19.28 18.77 15.67
C ALA A 41 -19.00 18.93 14.18
N TYR A 42 -18.72 17.81 13.51
CA TYR A 42 -18.36 17.84 12.11
C TYR A 42 -19.60 18.29 11.36
N ASP A 43 -19.46 19.38 10.60
CA ASP A 43 -20.52 19.78 9.69
C ASP A 43 -20.86 18.58 8.79
N ALA A 44 -22.14 18.20 8.84
CA ALA A 44 -22.70 17.10 8.06
C ALA A 44 -22.85 17.45 6.57
N GLY A 45 -22.43 18.65 6.17
CA GLY A 45 -22.28 19.09 4.79
C GLY A 45 -21.61 18.06 3.88
N ASP A 46 -21.99 18.11 2.61
CA ASP A 46 -21.70 17.09 1.60
C ASP A 46 -20.19 16.81 1.44
N PRO A 47 -19.70 15.56 1.50
CA PRO A 47 -18.31 15.23 1.18
C PRO A 47 -17.88 15.69 -0.23
N ALA A 48 -18.79 15.88 -1.19
CA ALA A 48 -18.46 16.46 -2.49
C ALA A 48 -17.85 17.87 -2.41
N ASN A 49 -18.20 18.66 -1.38
CA ASN A 49 -17.78 20.05 -1.20
C ASN A 49 -16.53 20.20 -0.30
N ALA A 50 -15.75 19.13 -0.12
CA ALA A 50 -14.76 19.05 0.95
C ALA A 50 -13.31 18.76 0.48
N ASN A 51 -12.35 19.33 1.21
CA ASN A 51 -11.01 18.76 1.28
C ASN A 51 -11.07 17.44 2.07
N LEU A 52 -11.14 16.33 1.34
CA LEU A 52 -11.29 14.97 1.87
C LEU A 52 -9.92 14.33 2.16
N ALA A 53 -9.26 14.79 3.21
CA ALA A 53 -8.09 14.09 3.74
C ALA A 53 -8.46 12.66 4.16
N LEU A 54 -7.70 11.68 3.67
CA LEU A 54 -7.83 10.29 4.10
C LEU A 54 -7.33 10.16 5.54
N VAL A 55 -7.98 9.25 6.29
CA VAL A 55 -7.65 8.96 7.68
C VAL A 55 -7.06 7.55 7.74
N ASP A 56 -5.82 7.43 8.21
CA ASP A 56 -5.06 6.17 8.29
C ASP A 56 -5.35 5.36 9.57
N ARG A 57 -6.08 5.93 10.54
CA ARG A 57 -6.32 5.35 11.87
C ARG A 57 -7.79 5.46 12.28
N SER A 58 -8.32 4.40 12.86
CA SER A 58 -9.70 4.35 13.36
C SER A 58 -9.78 3.66 14.72
N PRO A 59 -10.58 4.16 15.68
CA PRO A 59 -10.94 3.40 16.88
C PRO A 59 -11.96 2.29 16.55
N GLU A 60 -12.75 2.46 15.49
CA GLU A 60 -13.77 1.52 15.03
C GLU A 60 -13.19 0.56 13.99
N PRO A 61 -13.61 -0.73 13.98
CA PRO A 61 -13.24 -1.65 12.91
C PRO A 61 -13.84 -1.20 11.56
N PRO A 62 -13.17 -1.46 10.43
CA PRO A 62 -13.80 -1.30 9.12
C PRO A 62 -14.97 -2.29 8.96
N PRO A 63 -16.03 -1.93 8.21
CA PRO A 63 -17.18 -2.80 8.01
C PRO A 63 -16.83 -4.09 7.26
N PRO A 64 -17.69 -5.13 7.29
CA PRO A 64 -17.49 -6.34 6.49
C PRO A 64 -17.37 -6.04 4.99
N LEU A 65 -16.59 -6.83 4.26
CA LEU A 65 -16.41 -6.67 2.80
C LEU A 65 -17.76 -6.85 2.08
N PRO A 66 -18.19 -5.90 1.23
CA PRO A 66 -19.33 -6.06 0.33
C PRO A 66 -19.25 -7.31 -0.55
N VAL A 67 -20.41 -7.85 -0.90
CA VAL A 67 -20.53 -8.92 -1.90
C VAL A 67 -20.87 -8.30 -3.24
N TYR A 68 -20.06 -8.59 -4.26
CA TYR A 68 -20.23 -8.13 -5.63
C TYR A 68 -19.61 -9.14 -6.59
N VAL A 69 -19.90 -9.02 -7.89
CA VAL A 69 -19.26 -9.81 -8.95
C VAL A 69 -18.14 -9.01 -9.60
N GLN A 70 -17.04 -9.67 -9.96
CA GLN A 70 -15.99 -9.05 -10.76
C GLN A 70 -16.48 -8.85 -12.21
N PRO A 71 -16.37 -7.64 -12.80
CA PRO A 71 -16.65 -7.41 -14.22
C PRO A 71 -15.63 -8.16 -15.10
N PRO A 72 -15.94 -8.49 -16.36
CA PRO A 72 -14.98 -9.14 -17.25
C PRO A 72 -13.77 -8.23 -17.49
N ALA A 73 -12.57 -8.81 -17.55
CA ALA A 73 -11.36 -8.06 -17.89
C ALA A 73 -11.49 -7.36 -19.26
N PRO A 74 -11.14 -6.06 -19.36
CA PRO A 74 -11.35 -5.29 -20.60
C PRO A 74 -10.40 -5.71 -21.73
N ALA A 75 -9.13 -5.98 -21.41
CA ALA A 75 -8.09 -6.42 -22.33
C ALA A 75 -6.93 -7.12 -21.60
N ASP A 76 -6.01 -7.74 -22.34
CA ASP A 76 -4.74 -8.28 -21.84
C ASP A 76 -3.92 -7.19 -21.10
N GLY A 77 -3.20 -7.58 -20.03
CA GLY A 77 -2.29 -6.71 -19.27
C GLY A 77 -2.93 -5.89 -18.15
N TYR A 78 -4.27 -5.94 -18.02
CA TYR A 78 -4.98 -5.46 -16.84
C TYR A 78 -4.93 -6.50 -15.72
N MET A 79 -4.55 -6.09 -14.51
CA MET A 79 -4.64 -6.92 -13.31
C MET A 79 -5.83 -6.48 -12.44
N TRP A 80 -6.44 -7.41 -11.71
CA TRP A 80 -7.52 -7.07 -10.78
C TRP A 80 -6.97 -6.44 -9.49
N VAL A 81 -7.50 -5.27 -9.16
CA VAL A 81 -7.32 -4.56 -7.89
C VAL A 81 -8.64 -4.68 -7.12
N PRO A 82 -8.68 -5.38 -5.98
CA PRO A 82 -9.92 -5.54 -5.22
C PRO A 82 -10.34 -4.22 -4.56
N GLY A 83 -11.65 -4.04 -4.42
CA GLY A 83 -12.20 -2.91 -3.65
C GLY A 83 -11.94 -3.06 -2.16
N TYR A 84 -11.98 -1.95 -1.44
CA TYR A 84 -11.68 -1.90 0.00
C TYR A 84 -12.39 -0.74 0.70
N TRP A 85 -12.58 -0.87 2.01
CA TRP A 85 -13.01 0.24 2.85
C TRP A 85 -11.85 1.22 3.06
N SER A 86 -11.99 2.45 2.58
CA SER A 86 -11.15 3.58 2.98
C SER A 86 -11.90 4.41 4.03
N ARG A 87 -11.21 5.35 4.69
CA ARG A 87 -11.81 6.21 5.72
C ARG A 87 -11.41 7.67 5.52
N ASN A 88 -12.33 8.58 5.80
CA ASN A 88 -12.03 10.00 6.00
C ASN A 88 -12.81 10.51 7.24
N ARG A 89 -12.96 11.83 7.41
CA ARG A 89 -13.68 12.38 8.58
C ARG A 89 -15.14 11.92 8.69
N TYR A 90 -15.80 11.62 7.56
CA TYR A 90 -17.19 11.19 7.50
C TYR A 90 -17.39 9.68 7.71
N GLY A 91 -16.37 8.96 8.17
CA GLY A 91 -16.41 7.52 8.41
C GLY A 91 -15.85 6.70 7.25
N TYR A 92 -16.29 5.44 7.16
CA TYR A 92 -15.83 4.47 6.16
C TYR A 92 -16.62 4.57 4.85
N PHE A 93 -15.90 4.57 3.73
CA PHE A 93 -16.47 4.54 2.37
C PHE A 93 -15.81 3.48 1.50
N TRP A 94 -16.58 2.91 0.58
CA TRP A 94 -16.11 1.84 -0.29
C TRP A 94 -15.38 2.39 -1.51
N VAL A 95 -14.11 2.03 -1.66
CA VAL A 95 -13.35 2.23 -2.89
C VAL A 95 -13.66 1.05 -3.83
N PRO A 96 -14.18 1.27 -5.04
CA PRO A 96 -14.57 0.20 -5.94
C PRO A 96 -13.39 -0.68 -6.37
N GLY A 97 -13.63 -1.98 -6.52
CA GLY A 97 -12.68 -2.87 -7.19
C GLY A 97 -12.59 -2.56 -8.68
N ALA A 98 -11.42 -2.68 -9.29
CA ALA A 98 -11.21 -2.27 -10.67
C ALA A 98 -10.20 -3.15 -11.40
N TRP A 99 -10.32 -3.15 -12.73
CA TRP A 99 -9.24 -3.59 -13.60
C TRP A 99 -8.25 -2.45 -13.78
N VAL A 100 -7.00 -2.67 -13.43
CA VAL A 100 -5.94 -1.65 -13.52
C VAL A 100 -4.78 -2.19 -14.33
N GLN A 101 -4.36 -1.46 -15.36
CA GLN A 101 -3.15 -1.79 -16.10
C GLN A 101 -1.94 -1.71 -15.17
N ALA A 102 -1.14 -2.77 -15.13
CA ALA A 102 0.05 -2.83 -14.28
C ALA A 102 1.06 -1.73 -14.69
N PRO A 103 1.70 -1.03 -13.74
CA PRO A 103 2.58 0.10 -14.06
C PRO A 103 3.88 -0.31 -14.77
N TYR A 104 4.26 -1.58 -14.69
CA TYR A 104 5.37 -2.18 -15.43
C TYR A 104 5.15 -3.70 -15.59
N ILE A 105 5.79 -4.30 -16.59
CA ILE A 105 5.80 -5.76 -16.79
C ILE A 105 6.39 -6.44 -15.55
N GLY A 106 5.73 -7.49 -15.05
CA GLY A 106 6.11 -8.17 -13.82
C GLY A 106 5.50 -7.60 -12.54
N ALA A 107 4.86 -6.42 -12.59
CA ALA A 107 4.20 -5.85 -11.42
C ALA A 107 2.93 -6.63 -11.03
N LEU A 108 2.88 -7.09 -9.79
CA LEU A 108 1.72 -7.65 -9.12
C LEU A 108 1.24 -6.69 -8.02
N TRP A 109 -0.07 -6.60 -7.82
CA TRP A 109 -0.66 -5.74 -6.80
C TRP A 109 -0.76 -6.46 -5.45
N THR A 110 -0.25 -5.82 -4.39
CA THR A 110 -0.50 -6.19 -3.00
C THR A 110 -1.63 -5.31 -2.45
N PRO A 111 -2.81 -5.87 -2.08
CA PRO A 111 -3.90 -5.09 -1.51
C PRO A 111 -3.52 -4.35 -0.22
N GLY A 112 -4.02 -3.13 -0.07
CA GLY A 112 -3.98 -2.42 1.20
C GLY A 112 -5.01 -3.00 2.17
N TYR A 113 -4.70 -2.99 3.46
CA TYR A 113 -5.53 -3.61 4.50
C TYR A 113 -5.52 -2.83 5.81
N TRP A 114 -6.60 -2.95 6.59
CA TRP A 114 -6.62 -2.49 7.98
C TRP A 114 -6.02 -3.54 8.90
N GLY A 115 -5.05 -3.18 9.71
CA GLY A 115 -4.47 -4.02 10.76
C GLY A 115 -4.70 -3.41 12.14
N TYR A 116 -5.23 -4.20 13.07
CA TYR A 116 -5.39 -3.78 14.46
C TYR A 116 -4.05 -3.83 15.21
N THR A 117 -3.64 -2.70 15.78
CA THR A 117 -2.43 -2.58 16.61
C THR A 117 -2.64 -1.50 17.68
N ASN A 118 -2.16 -1.74 18.90
CA ASN A 118 -2.19 -0.80 20.02
C ASN A 118 -3.56 -0.12 20.28
N GLY A 119 -4.66 -0.88 20.13
CA GLY A 119 -6.02 -0.39 20.35
C GLY A 119 -6.69 0.29 19.14
N LEU A 120 -5.98 0.45 18.02
CA LEU A 120 -6.46 1.14 16.83
C LEU A 120 -6.38 0.25 15.59
N TYR A 121 -7.30 0.46 14.65
CA TYR A 121 -7.21 -0.08 13.30
C TYR A 121 -6.40 0.88 12.44
N VAL A 122 -5.30 0.40 11.86
CA VAL A 122 -4.34 1.21 11.09
C VAL A 122 -4.29 0.72 9.64
N TRP A 123 -4.38 1.66 8.69
CA TRP A 123 -4.32 1.38 7.26
C TRP A 123 -2.89 1.09 6.80
N ASN A 124 -2.68 -0.11 6.26
CA ASN A 124 -1.47 -0.51 5.55
C ASN A 124 -1.72 -0.27 4.06
N ALA A 125 -1.00 0.67 3.45
CA ALA A 125 -1.19 0.99 2.04
C ALA A 125 -0.75 -0.16 1.11
N GLY A 126 -1.54 -0.41 0.07
CA GLY A 126 -1.20 -1.37 -1.00
C GLY A 126 -0.18 -0.80 -1.98
N TYR A 127 0.53 -1.69 -2.66
CA TYR A 127 1.64 -1.36 -3.57
C TYR A 127 1.75 -2.35 -4.73
N TRP A 128 2.41 -1.93 -5.80
CA TRP A 128 2.81 -2.79 -6.91
C TRP A 128 4.24 -3.28 -6.70
N GLY A 129 4.49 -4.59 -6.73
CA GLY A 129 5.82 -5.20 -6.54
C GLY A 129 6.03 -6.40 -7.47
N PRO A 130 7.23 -7.00 -7.53
CA PRO A 130 7.47 -8.23 -8.29
C PRO A 130 6.76 -9.45 -7.66
N HIS A 131 6.44 -9.37 -6.37
CA HIS A 131 5.71 -10.39 -5.60
C HIS A 131 4.52 -9.74 -4.89
N VAL A 132 3.50 -10.56 -4.56
CA VAL A 132 2.40 -10.14 -3.69
C VAL A 132 2.79 -10.41 -2.25
N GLY A 133 2.90 -9.34 -1.45
CA GLY A 133 3.24 -9.41 -0.03
C GLY A 133 2.03 -9.55 0.88
N PHE A 134 2.26 -9.42 2.18
CA PHE A 134 1.20 -9.68 3.18
C PHE A 134 0.14 -8.57 3.21
N TYR A 135 -1.10 -8.92 2.82
CA TYR A 135 -2.29 -8.07 2.85
C TYR A 135 -3.28 -8.43 3.97
N GLY A 136 -2.76 -8.76 5.17
CA GLY A 136 -3.57 -9.03 6.35
C GLY A 136 -4.22 -10.43 6.43
N GLY A 137 -4.10 -11.25 5.37
CA GLY A 137 -4.74 -12.56 5.26
C GLY A 137 -6.24 -12.50 4.90
N ILE A 138 -6.73 -11.34 4.48
CA ILE A 138 -8.15 -11.08 4.19
C ILE A 138 -8.52 -11.66 2.82
N ASN A 139 -9.60 -12.45 2.73
CA ASN A 139 -10.08 -12.94 1.45
C ASN A 139 -10.88 -11.85 0.72
N TYR A 140 -10.20 -11.11 -0.18
CA TYR A 140 -10.80 -10.11 -1.06
C TYR A 140 -11.46 -10.72 -2.32
N GLY A 141 -11.38 -12.04 -2.50
CA GLY A 141 -11.89 -12.74 -3.68
C GLY A 141 -11.02 -12.56 -4.92
N PHE A 142 -11.49 -13.11 -6.05
CA PHE A 142 -10.95 -12.86 -7.40
C PHE A 142 -9.42 -13.09 -7.56
N GLY A 143 -8.90 -14.11 -6.88
CA GLY A 143 -7.48 -14.45 -6.82
C GLY A 143 -6.76 -14.04 -5.53
N TYR A 144 -7.35 -13.19 -4.68
CA TYR A 144 -6.79 -12.79 -3.38
C TYR A 144 -7.48 -13.54 -2.23
N VAL A 145 -7.13 -14.82 -2.06
CA VAL A 145 -7.81 -15.76 -1.14
C VAL A 145 -7.39 -15.65 0.33
N GLY A 146 -6.70 -14.58 0.71
CA GLY A 146 -5.99 -14.44 1.99
C GLY A 146 -4.59 -15.08 2.05
N LEU A 147 -4.08 -15.60 0.93
CA LEU A 147 -2.76 -16.20 0.77
C LEU A 147 -2.20 -15.83 -0.62
N GLY A 148 -1.14 -15.00 -0.69
CA GLY A 148 -0.52 -14.59 -1.96
C GLY A 148 -1.51 -14.10 -3.05
N TYR A 149 -1.32 -14.53 -4.30
CA TYR A 149 -2.28 -14.27 -5.37
C TYR A 149 -2.32 -15.42 -6.37
N VAL A 150 -3.53 -15.82 -6.78
CA VAL A 150 -3.80 -17.00 -7.63
C VAL A 150 -4.74 -16.71 -8.81
N GLY A 151 -5.04 -15.43 -9.08
CA GLY A 151 -5.85 -15.00 -10.23
C GLY A 151 -5.07 -14.90 -11.56
N GLY A 152 -3.75 -14.98 -11.50
CA GLY A 152 -2.88 -14.93 -12.68
C GLY A 152 -1.40 -14.74 -12.31
N TYR A 153 -0.54 -14.73 -13.33
CA TYR A 153 0.91 -14.54 -13.17
C TYR A 153 1.55 -13.94 -14.42
N TRP A 154 2.71 -13.29 -14.26
CA TRP A 154 3.51 -12.82 -15.39
C TRP A 154 4.37 -13.93 -15.98
N LYS A 155 4.35 -14.08 -17.30
CA LYS A 155 5.21 -14.97 -18.08
C LYS A 155 5.86 -14.16 -19.18
N ARG A 156 7.11 -13.72 -18.94
CA ARG A 156 7.82 -12.73 -19.78
C ARG A 156 7.00 -11.44 -19.87
N ASP A 157 6.68 -10.98 -21.08
CA ASP A 157 5.95 -9.75 -21.40
C ASP A 157 4.43 -9.82 -21.18
N ARG A 158 3.88 -10.99 -20.83
CA ARG A 158 2.42 -11.21 -20.78
C ARG A 158 1.94 -11.66 -19.42
N PHE A 159 0.80 -11.12 -19.01
CA PHE A 159 0.04 -11.61 -17.86
C PHE A 159 -0.88 -12.75 -18.30
N TYR A 160 -0.84 -13.88 -17.59
CA TYR A 160 -1.69 -15.04 -17.81
C TYR A 160 -2.77 -15.12 -16.73
N TYR A 161 -4.03 -15.33 -17.11
CA TYR A 161 -5.21 -15.26 -16.22
C TYR A 161 -5.74 -16.65 -15.84
N ASN A 162 -6.04 -16.87 -14.56
CA ASN A 162 -6.67 -18.08 -14.06
C ASN A 162 -8.20 -17.99 -14.13
N ARG A 163 -8.80 -18.57 -15.17
CA ARG A 163 -10.26 -18.53 -15.37
C ARG A 163 -11.06 -19.20 -14.25
N SER A 164 -10.42 -20.05 -13.42
CA SER A 164 -11.08 -20.71 -12.28
C SER A 164 -11.43 -19.76 -11.13
N VAL A 165 -10.83 -18.56 -11.07
CA VAL A 165 -11.10 -17.55 -10.02
C VAL A 165 -11.22 -16.11 -10.56
N THR A 166 -11.12 -15.90 -11.88
CA THR A 166 -11.03 -14.56 -12.47
C THR A 166 -11.89 -14.46 -13.73
N ASN A 167 -12.78 -13.47 -13.75
CA ASN A 167 -13.69 -13.21 -14.87
C ASN A 167 -12.94 -12.60 -16.05
N VAL A 168 -12.64 -13.41 -17.07
CA VAL A 168 -12.02 -12.97 -18.32
C VAL A 168 -12.85 -13.43 -19.52
N ASN A 169 -13.11 -12.52 -20.44
CA ASN A 169 -13.74 -12.85 -21.71
C ASN A 169 -12.67 -13.36 -22.69
N VAL A 170 -12.72 -14.65 -23.04
CA VAL A 170 -11.73 -15.30 -23.91
C VAL A 170 -11.70 -14.77 -25.35
N THR A 171 -12.70 -13.99 -25.78
CA THR A 171 -12.66 -13.28 -27.07
C THR A 171 -11.86 -11.99 -27.04
N ARG A 172 -11.52 -11.48 -25.83
CA ARG A 172 -10.74 -10.25 -25.60
C ARG A 172 -9.38 -10.51 -24.93
N VAL A 173 -9.27 -11.60 -24.17
CA VAL A 173 -8.11 -11.97 -23.36
C VAL A 173 -7.70 -13.39 -23.72
N THR A 174 -6.56 -13.54 -24.37
CA THR A 174 -6.12 -14.84 -24.94
C THR A 174 -5.12 -15.59 -24.06
N ASN A 175 -4.41 -14.89 -23.18
CA ASN A 175 -3.39 -15.48 -22.32
C ASN A 175 -4.05 -16.11 -21.08
N VAL A 176 -4.74 -17.24 -21.25
CA VAL A 176 -5.56 -17.86 -20.18
C VAL A 176 -5.12 -19.27 -19.80
N TYR A 177 -5.41 -19.66 -18.56
CA TYR A 177 -5.28 -21.03 -18.05
C TYR A 177 -6.39 -21.34 -17.04
N ASN A 178 -6.54 -22.62 -16.68
CA ASN A 178 -7.40 -23.05 -15.57
C ASN A 178 -6.52 -23.68 -14.49
N HIS A 179 -6.72 -23.30 -13.23
CA HIS A 179 -6.12 -23.96 -12.08
C HIS A 179 -7.08 -23.86 -10.90
N THR A 180 -7.61 -25.01 -10.47
CA THR A 180 -8.62 -25.10 -9.40
C THR A 180 -8.04 -24.62 -8.07
N VAL A 181 -8.56 -23.51 -7.56
CA VAL A 181 -8.20 -22.96 -6.25
C VAL A 181 -9.22 -23.42 -5.22
N VAL A 182 -8.79 -24.26 -4.27
CA VAL A 182 -9.62 -24.70 -3.15
C VAL A 182 -9.33 -23.81 -1.94
N VAL A 183 -10.32 -23.03 -1.51
CA VAL A 183 -10.21 -22.19 -0.30
C VAL A 183 -10.95 -22.87 0.84
N ASN A 184 -10.22 -23.59 1.68
CA ASN A 184 -10.77 -24.17 2.90
C ASN A 184 -11.13 -23.07 3.91
N ASN A 185 -12.21 -23.29 4.67
CA ASN A 185 -12.64 -22.42 5.78
C ASN A 185 -12.87 -20.93 5.41
N VAL A 186 -13.58 -20.67 4.29
CA VAL A 186 -13.99 -19.32 3.89
C VAL A 186 -14.77 -18.62 5.02
N ASP A 187 -14.25 -17.50 5.51
CA ASP A 187 -14.87 -16.74 6.60
C ASP A 187 -16.16 -16.03 6.14
N ARG A 188 -17.31 -16.67 6.41
CA ARG A 188 -18.65 -16.16 6.11
C ARG A 188 -18.97 -14.81 6.76
N ARG A 189 -18.20 -14.38 7.77
CA ARG A 189 -18.34 -13.06 8.42
C ARG A 189 -17.83 -11.91 7.54
N ARG A 190 -17.09 -12.20 6.46
CA ARG A 190 -16.54 -11.23 5.49
C ARG A 190 -15.64 -10.17 6.17
N VAL A 191 -14.83 -10.58 7.15
CA VAL A 191 -13.95 -9.68 7.91
C VAL A 191 -12.95 -8.99 6.98
N SER A 192 -12.84 -7.67 7.11
CA SER A 192 -12.05 -6.77 6.24
C SER A 192 -10.77 -6.25 6.90
N TYR A 193 -10.38 -6.82 8.05
CA TYR A 193 -9.22 -6.40 8.84
C TYR A 193 -8.46 -7.57 9.46
N HIS A 194 -7.18 -7.32 9.70
CA HIS A 194 -6.23 -8.23 10.32
C HIS A 194 -6.11 -7.97 11.83
N GLY A 195 -6.06 -9.03 12.63
CA GLY A 195 -5.81 -8.97 14.08
C GLY A 195 -6.95 -8.35 14.90
N GLY A 196 -6.72 -8.24 16.21
CA GLY A 196 -7.66 -7.61 17.15
C GLY A 196 -8.90 -8.44 17.50
N PRO A 197 -9.92 -7.80 18.11
CA PRO A 197 -11.21 -8.43 18.38
C PRO A 197 -11.86 -8.88 17.07
N ASN A 198 -12.30 -10.14 16.98
CA ASN A 198 -12.98 -10.75 15.83
C ASN A 198 -12.24 -10.76 14.46
N GLY A 199 -11.09 -10.09 14.31
CA GLY A 199 -10.35 -9.97 13.05
C GLY A 199 -9.73 -11.26 12.51
N ILE A 200 -9.15 -11.20 11.31
CA ILE A 200 -8.43 -12.33 10.72
C ILE A 200 -7.13 -12.60 11.49
N ARG A 201 -6.97 -13.82 12.01
CA ARG A 201 -5.81 -14.27 12.82
C ARG A 201 -4.88 -15.17 12.01
N ARG A 202 -4.26 -14.64 10.95
CA ARG A 202 -3.30 -15.36 10.10
C ARG A 202 -1.99 -14.57 10.02
N ALA A 203 -0.91 -15.10 10.59
CA ALA A 203 0.42 -14.48 10.57
C ALA A 203 0.98 -14.41 9.14
N ALA A 204 1.89 -13.48 8.87
CA ALA A 204 2.53 -13.33 7.55
C ALA A 204 3.53 -14.47 7.27
N ASP A 205 3.59 -14.97 6.04
CA ASP A 205 4.65 -15.90 5.61
C ASP A 205 5.97 -15.13 5.37
N PRO A 206 7.16 -15.72 5.60
CA PRO A 206 8.44 -15.06 5.31
C PRO A 206 8.58 -14.51 3.88
N ARG A 207 7.98 -15.15 2.87
CA ARG A 207 7.98 -14.65 1.48
C ARG A 207 7.12 -13.40 1.32
N GLU A 208 5.96 -13.37 2.00
CA GLU A 208 5.03 -12.24 1.98
C GLU A 208 5.54 -11.05 2.81
N LEU A 209 6.42 -11.30 3.78
CA LEU A 209 7.20 -10.28 4.47
C LEU A 209 8.33 -9.75 3.58
N ALA A 210 9.11 -10.63 2.95
CA ALA A 210 10.20 -10.24 2.04
C ALA A 210 9.70 -9.35 0.88
N ALA A 211 8.51 -9.64 0.33
CA ALA A 211 7.87 -8.82 -0.71
C ALA A 211 7.59 -7.35 -0.30
N ARG A 212 7.52 -7.04 1.01
CA ARG A 212 7.42 -5.66 1.51
C ARG A 212 8.73 -4.87 1.38
N HIS A 213 9.86 -5.57 1.22
CA HIS A 213 11.20 -5.00 1.06
C HIS A 213 11.69 -5.00 -0.39
N ASP A 214 10.95 -5.62 -1.32
CA ASP A 214 11.18 -5.51 -2.76
C ASP A 214 11.01 -4.06 -3.25
N ARG A 215 11.66 -3.73 -4.38
CA ARG A 215 11.41 -2.44 -5.06
C ARG A 215 9.96 -2.37 -5.55
N HIS A 216 9.15 -1.59 -4.86
CA HIS A 216 7.72 -1.44 -5.11
C HIS A 216 7.33 -0.03 -5.58
N ALA A 217 6.28 0.09 -6.40
CA ALA A 217 5.65 1.34 -6.78
C ALA A 217 4.36 1.61 -5.97
N PRO A 218 4.03 2.89 -5.69
CA PRO A 218 2.75 3.26 -5.06
C PRO A 218 1.56 2.94 -5.98
N PRO A 219 0.31 3.10 -5.50
CA PRO A 219 -0.89 3.03 -6.35
C PRO A 219 -0.77 3.94 -7.58
N THR A 220 -1.41 3.59 -8.69
CA THR A 220 -1.46 4.42 -9.91
C THR A 220 -2.37 5.65 -9.74
N ASP A 221 -2.29 6.61 -10.65
CA ASP A 221 -3.20 7.77 -10.64
C ASP A 221 -4.67 7.40 -10.87
N MET A 222 -4.96 6.31 -11.59
CA MET A 222 -6.32 5.78 -11.69
C MET A 222 -6.81 5.23 -10.35
N GLN A 223 -5.96 4.50 -9.62
CA GLN A 223 -6.30 4.07 -8.25
C GLN A 223 -6.49 5.29 -7.32
N ARG A 224 -5.67 6.35 -7.44
CA ARG A 224 -5.85 7.60 -6.67
C ARG A 224 -7.17 8.32 -7.00
N ARG A 225 -7.60 8.31 -8.27
CA ARG A 225 -8.90 8.86 -8.69
C ARG A 225 -10.06 8.11 -8.04
N TYR A 226 -10.12 6.78 -8.19
CA TYR A 226 -11.20 5.97 -7.60
C TYR A 226 -11.37 6.18 -6.08
N VAL A 227 -10.28 6.39 -5.34
CA VAL A 227 -10.32 6.72 -3.91
C VAL A 227 -10.90 8.11 -3.63
N ARG A 228 -10.53 9.12 -4.43
CA ARG A 228 -11.08 10.48 -4.33
C ARG A 228 -12.56 10.48 -4.67
N ASP A 229 -12.91 9.94 -5.83
CA ASP A 229 -14.25 9.97 -6.41
C ASP A 229 -15.25 9.24 -5.49
N ALA A 230 -14.84 8.09 -4.93
CA ALA A 230 -15.61 7.37 -3.92
C ALA A 230 -15.68 8.12 -2.58
N GLY A 231 -14.60 8.79 -2.16
CA GLY A 231 -14.57 9.59 -0.94
C GLY A 231 -15.49 10.81 -0.97
N SER A 232 -15.75 11.37 -2.15
CA SER A 232 -16.73 12.44 -2.40
C SER A 232 -18.16 11.95 -2.59
N ASN A 233 -18.37 10.67 -2.94
CA ASN A 233 -19.70 10.13 -3.17
C ASN A 233 -20.35 9.69 -1.85
N ARG A 234 -21.33 10.46 -1.34
CA ARG A 234 -22.03 10.16 -0.08
C ARG A 234 -22.66 8.75 -0.05
N ALA A 235 -23.07 8.20 -1.19
CA ALA A 235 -23.64 6.85 -1.27
C ALA A 235 -22.60 5.71 -1.16
N GLN A 236 -21.29 6.00 -1.27
CA GLN A 236 -20.23 5.02 -1.01
C GLN A 236 -19.95 4.83 0.49
N PHE A 237 -20.45 5.71 1.36
CA PHE A 237 -20.27 5.59 2.81
C PHE A 237 -21.10 4.45 3.39
N TYR A 238 -20.51 3.69 4.31
CA TYR A 238 -21.15 2.56 4.96
C TYR A 238 -22.44 2.97 5.69
N ASP A 239 -22.50 4.17 6.27
CA ASP A 239 -23.69 4.65 6.95
C ASP A 239 -24.89 4.88 6.01
N HIS A 240 -24.64 5.05 4.71
CA HIS A 240 -25.69 5.19 3.70
C HIS A 240 -26.01 3.84 3.02
N ASN A 241 -25.00 3.07 2.62
CA ASN A 241 -25.21 1.83 1.86
C ASN A 241 -25.28 0.54 2.69
N LYS A 242 -24.98 0.61 4.00
CA LYS A 242 -24.96 -0.52 4.96
C LYS A 242 -24.19 -1.77 4.45
N GLY A 243 -23.14 -1.56 3.67
CA GLY A 243 -22.31 -2.62 3.08
C GLY A 243 -22.77 -3.11 1.70
N ARG A 244 -23.67 -2.37 1.04
CA ARG A 244 -24.15 -2.60 -0.34
C ARG A 244 -23.84 -1.38 -1.25
N PRO A 245 -22.56 -0.99 -1.42
CA PRO A 245 -22.17 0.18 -2.21
C PRO A 245 -22.75 0.12 -3.64
N PRO A 246 -23.36 1.21 -4.14
CA PRO A 246 -24.03 1.22 -5.44
C PRO A 246 -23.06 1.01 -6.61
N GLN A 247 -21.81 1.44 -6.45
CA GLN A 247 -20.70 1.16 -7.35
C GLN A 247 -19.66 0.36 -6.56
N ALA A 248 -19.89 -0.96 -6.44
CA ALA A 248 -18.97 -1.87 -5.77
C ALA A 248 -17.68 -2.13 -6.58
N PHE A 249 -17.74 -1.94 -7.90
CA PHE A 249 -16.63 -2.06 -8.84
C PHE A 249 -16.71 -1.00 -9.95
N VAL A 250 -15.60 -0.78 -10.65
CA VAL A 250 -15.54 -0.01 -11.90
C VAL A 250 -15.73 -0.96 -13.07
N ASP A 251 -16.76 -0.72 -13.88
CA ASP A 251 -17.01 -1.48 -15.11
C ASP A 251 -16.31 -0.81 -16.29
N HIS A 252 -15.40 -1.53 -16.95
CA HIS A 252 -14.61 -1.03 -18.08
C HIS A 252 -15.23 -1.44 -19.43
N ARG A 253 -16.57 -1.37 -19.51
CA ARG A 253 -17.31 -1.68 -20.75
C ARG A 253 -17.05 -0.61 -21.82
N ASP A 254 -16.16 -0.98 -22.74
CA ASP A 254 -16.07 -0.56 -24.14
C ASP A 254 -15.65 0.89 -24.45
N ASN A 255 -15.62 1.81 -23.48
CA ASN A 255 -15.18 3.18 -23.69
C ASN A 255 -13.64 3.36 -23.82
N ASP A 256 -12.84 2.45 -23.28
CA ASP A 256 -11.37 2.50 -23.34
C ASP A 256 -10.78 1.21 -23.96
N ARG A 257 -11.03 1.00 -25.26
CA ARG A 257 -10.22 0.06 -26.05
C ARG A 257 -8.84 0.72 -26.29
N PRO A 258 -7.73 0.23 -25.71
CA PRO A 258 -6.44 0.86 -25.91
C PRO A 258 -6.03 0.78 -27.39
N PRO A 259 -5.30 1.77 -27.93
CA PRO A 259 -4.58 1.61 -29.19
C PRO A 259 -3.72 0.34 -29.11
N GLN A 260 -3.87 -0.58 -30.07
CA GLN A 260 -3.14 -1.84 -30.06
C GLN A 260 -1.63 -1.59 -30.11
N GLY A 261 -0.93 -1.76 -28.98
CA GLY A 261 0.53 -1.64 -28.91
C GLY A 261 1.09 -1.00 -27.64
N GLN A 262 0.31 -0.27 -26.84
CA GLN A 262 0.83 0.37 -25.61
C GLN A 262 1.04 -0.63 -24.46
N ARG A 263 2.16 -1.37 -24.56
CA ARG A 263 2.71 -2.23 -23.51
C ARG A 263 3.20 -1.38 -22.33
N PRO A 264 3.02 -1.82 -21.07
CA PRO A 264 3.65 -1.17 -19.92
C PRO A 264 5.18 -1.10 -20.10
N GLY A 265 5.75 0.10 -20.09
CA GLY A 265 7.19 0.31 -20.28
C GLY A 265 7.69 0.33 -21.73
N GLY A 266 6.82 0.54 -22.73
CA GLY A 266 7.26 0.79 -24.11
C GLY A 266 7.72 2.23 -24.33
N ASP A 267 8.98 2.44 -24.72
CA ASP A 267 9.52 3.77 -25.08
C ASP A 267 8.76 4.40 -26.26
N GLY A 268 8.29 5.64 -26.07
CA GLY A 268 7.38 6.35 -26.98
C GLY A 268 7.96 6.85 -28.31
N ARG A 269 8.77 6.06 -29.01
CA ARG A 269 9.24 6.39 -30.36
C ARG A 269 8.10 6.18 -31.37
N ARG A 270 7.53 7.30 -31.85
CA ARG A 270 6.56 7.33 -32.95
C ARG A 270 7.20 6.72 -34.21
N PRO A 271 6.51 5.82 -34.94
CA PRO A 271 6.79 5.59 -36.35
C PRO A 271 6.41 6.87 -37.10
N ASP A 272 7.31 7.37 -37.93
CA ASP A 272 6.99 8.43 -38.89
C ASP A 272 6.30 7.81 -40.11
N THR A 273 5.20 8.40 -40.56
CA THR A 273 4.37 7.87 -41.65
C THR A 273 4.01 8.96 -42.66
N ASP A 274 5.03 9.62 -43.21
CA ASP A 274 4.91 10.31 -44.49
C ASP A 274 5.80 9.65 -45.57
N ARG A 275 5.15 8.82 -46.40
CA ARG A 275 5.59 8.44 -47.75
C ARG A 275 4.36 8.20 -48.62
N GLY A 276 3.89 9.24 -49.29
CA GLY A 276 2.89 9.11 -50.35
C GLY A 276 3.37 8.24 -51.52
N ASN A 277 2.45 7.56 -52.19
CA ASN A 277 2.68 6.84 -53.44
C ASN A 277 1.55 7.15 -54.45
N PRO A 278 1.80 7.91 -55.52
CA PRO A 278 0.77 8.32 -56.46
C PRO A 278 0.73 7.43 -57.71
N ASN A 279 -0.35 6.65 -57.91
CA ASN A 279 -0.78 6.27 -59.26
C ASN A 279 -2.20 5.70 -59.35
N ARG A 280 -2.77 5.76 -60.58
CA ARG A 280 -4.16 5.47 -60.99
C ARG A 280 -5.22 6.47 -60.45
N GLY A 281 -6.17 6.95 -61.26
CA GLY A 281 -6.28 6.81 -62.72
C GLY A 281 -7.65 7.17 -63.30
N ASP A 282 -7.76 8.39 -63.84
CA ASP A 282 -8.66 8.89 -64.90
C ASP A 282 -10.19 8.67 -64.94
N GLN A 283 -10.85 9.59 -65.67
CA GLN A 283 -12.26 9.63 -66.13
C GLN A 283 -13.31 10.01 -65.05
N ALA A 284 -14.32 10.87 -65.29
CA ALA A 284 -14.75 11.55 -66.52
C ALA A 284 -15.39 12.96 -66.29
N ARG A 285 -15.78 13.59 -67.41
CA ARG A 285 -16.36 14.94 -67.66
C ARG A 285 -17.41 15.48 -66.65
N GLY A 286 -17.48 16.82 -66.53
CA GLY A 286 -18.61 17.60 -65.94
C GLY A 286 -19.79 17.81 -66.92
N PRO A 287 -20.65 18.86 -66.78
CA PRO A 287 -20.37 20.20 -66.22
C PRO A 287 -21.38 20.70 -65.13
N ALA A 288 -21.20 21.94 -64.65
CA ALA A 288 -22.17 22.72 -63.87
C ALA A 288 -22.92 23.74 -64.77
N PRO A 289 -24.06 24.35 -64.32
CA PRO A 289 -23.97 25.77 -63.97
C PRO A 289 -25.00 26.33 -62.94
N SER A 290 -24.55 27.33 -62.15
CA SER A 290 -25.29 28.57 -61.74
C SER A 290 -26.64 28.49 -60.97
N GLN A 291 -27.04 29.47 -60.14
CA GLN A 291 -26.52 30.83 -59.87
C GLN A 291 -26.00 30.93 -58.39
N ALA A 292 -26.14 31.94 -57.51
CA ALA A 292 -26.82 33.26 -57.48
C ALA A 292 -26.13 34.25 -56.51
N ARG A 293 -26.88 35.24 -55.99
CA ARG A 293 -26.49 36.33 -55.06
C ARG A 293 -27.69 36.58 -54.11
N GLY A 294 -27.64 37.13 -52.90
CA GLY A 294 -26.63 37.73 -51.99
C GLY A 294 -27.41 38.19 -50.71
N PRO A 295 -26.98 39.18 -49.90
CA PRO A 295 -25.72 39.92 -49.83
C PRO A 295 -25.04 39.83 -48.43
N SER A 296 -24.07 40.72 -48.16
CA SER A 296 -23.15 40.68 -47.00
C SER A 296 -23.70 41.22 -45.67
N GLN A 297 -23.20 40.67 -44.54
CA GLN A 297 -22.95 41.44 -43.31
C GLN A 297 -21.56 41.12 -42.72
N ARG A 298 -20.89 42.17 -42.26
CA ARG A 298 -19.78 42.20 -41.28
C ARG A 298 -20.40 42.32 -39.87
N ASP A 299 -19.75 42.04 -38.74
CA ASP A 299 -18.33 41.77 -38.40
C ASP A 299 -18.29 40.84 -37.15
N GLN A 300 -17.08 40.54 -36.62
CA GLN A 300 -16.80 39.80 -35.36
C GLN A 300 -17.02 38.26 -35.40
N PRO A 301 -16.41 37.46 -34.49
CA PRO A 301 -15.50 37.83 -33.39
C PRO A 301 -14.05 37.35 -33.58
N ARG A 302 -13.07 38.21 -33.26
CA ARG A 302 -11.65 37.81 -33.12
C ARG A 302 -11.09 37.95 -31.70
N ASP A 303 -11.72 38.78 -30.88
CA ASP A 303 -11.16 39.20 -29.59
C ASP A 303 -11.25 38.10 -28.52
N GLN A 304 -12.35 37.34 -28.48
CA GLN A 304 -12.56 36.23 -27.54
C GLN A 304 -11.45 35.16 -27.58
N GLN A 305 -10.83 34.92 -28.73
CA GLN A 305 -9.68 33.98 -28.84
C GLN A 305 -8.39 34.56 -28.24
N ARG A 306 -8.25 35.89 -28.22
CA ARG A 306 -7.05 36.59 -27.74
C ARG A 306 -7.03 36.67 -26.22
N ASP A 307 -8.17 36.99 -25.60
CA ASP A 307 -8.32 37.01 -24.14
C ASP A 307 -8.13 35.62 -23.53
N GLN A 308 -8.66 34.59 -24.19
CA GLN A 308 -8.52 33.20 -23.75
C GLN A 308 -7.06 32.70 -23.82
N GLN A 309 -6.26 33.18 -24.79
CA GLN A 309 -4.81 32.94 -24.81
C GLN A 309 -4.07 33.73 -23.71
N ALA A 310 -4.46 34.97 -23.41
CA ALA A 310 -3.86 35.77 -22.34
C ALA A 310 -4.03 35.10 -20.96
N ALA A 311 -5.23 34.62 -20.64
CA ALA A 311 -5.52 33.90 -19.39
C ALA A 311 -4.69 32.60 -19.25
N LEU A 312 -4.46 31.87 -20.35
CA LEU A 312 -3.62 30.67 -20.38
C LEU A 312 -2.13 30.96 -20.18
N GLN A 313 -1.64 32.16 -20.54
CA GLN A 313 -0.27 32.58 -20.24
C GLN A 313 -0.12 33.02 -18.78
N GLN A 314 -1.08 33.79 -18.27
CA GLN A 314 -1.03 34.32 -16.90
C GLN A 314 -1.10 33.19 -15.84
N SER A 315 -1.98 32.20 -16.05
CA SER A 315 -2.08 31.02 -15.17
C SER A 315 -0.79 30.17 -15.12
N ARG A 316 -0.07 30.03 -16.25
CA ARG A 316 1.26 29.38 -16.26
C ARG A 316 2.31 30.14 -15.46
N GLN A 317 2.34 31.47 -15.56
CA GLN A 317 3.26 32.28 -14.75
C GLN A 317 2.97 32.14 -13.25
N GLN A 318 1.70 32.07 -12.87
CA GLN A 318 1.29 31.88 -11.47
C GLN A 318 1.70 30.50 -10.93
N GLN A 319 1.41 29.42 -11.65
CA GLN A 319 1.87 28.06 -11.28
C GLN A 319 3.40 27.94 -11.12
N SER A 320 4.17 28.63 -11.97
CA SER A 320 5.64 28.61 -11.87
C SER A 320 6.18 29.34 -10.64
N ARG A 321 5.53 30.43 -10.20
CA ARG A 321 5.85 31.11 -8.93
C ARG A 321 5.51 30.23 -7.72
N ASP A 322 4.34 29.57 -7.74
CA ASP A 322 3.93 28.68 -6.65
C ASP A 322 4.88 27.48 -6.45
N GLN A 323 5.43 26.94 -7.55
CA GLN A 323 6.45 25.88 -7.47
C GLN A 323 7.77 26.39 -6.86
N GLN A 324 8.21 27.60 -7.25
CA GLN A 324 9.41 28.21 -6.66
C GLN A 324 9.24 28.52 -5.17
N ALA A 325 8.07 29.02 -4.75
CA ALA A 325 7.75 29.29 -3.34
C ALA A 325 7.80 28.00 -2.49
N ARG A 326 7.24 26.89 -3.00
CA ARG A 326 7.30 25.57 -2.32
C ARG A 326 8.75 25.07 -2.18
N GLN A 327 9.56 25.15 -3.26
CA GLN A 327 10.98 24.77 -3.21
C GLN A 327 11.84 25.64 -2.27
N GLN A 328 11.40 26.84 -1.90
CA GLN A 328 12.04 27.65 -0.86
C GLN A 328 11.60 27.23 0.54
N GLN A 329 10.31 26.94 0.76
CA GLN A 329 9.81 26.40 2.04
C GLN A 329 10.43 25.04 2.39
N ASP A 330 10.53 24.11 1.43
CA ASP A 330 11.14 22.79 1.65
C ASP A 330 12.61 22.91 2.09
N ARG A 331 13.34 23.88 1.50
CA ARG A 331 14.75 24.15 1.86
C ARG A 331 14.86 24.68 3.30
N GLN A 332 14.04 25.68 3.67
CA GLN A 332 14.01 26.24 5.02
C GLN A 332 13.62 25.21 6.10
N GLN A 333 12.75 24.25 5.78
CA GLN A 333 12.45 23.14 6.69
C GLN A 333 13.64 22.19 6.84
N HIS A 334 14.36 21.90 5.76
CA HIS A 334 15.54 21.03 5.78
C HIS A 334 16.68 21.64 6.62
N ASP A 335 16.96 22.92 6.45
CA ASP A 335 17.99 23.64 7.22
C ASP A 335 17.67 23.65 8.72
N ARG A 336 16.40 23.87 9.10
CA ARG A 336 15.95 23.77 10.51
C ARG A 336 16.13 22.37 11.10
N GLN A 337 15.87 21.31 10.34
CA GLN A 337 16.07 19.94 10.82
C GLN A 337 17.56 19.59 11.02
N GLN A 338 18.47 20.15 10.21
CA GLN A 338 19.90 19.97 10.41
C GLN A 338 20.42 20.69 11.67
N GLN A 339 19.92 21.91 11.95
CA GLN A 339 20.31 22.67 13.16
C GLN A 339 19.79 22.05 14.47
N ALA A 340 18.66 21.34 14.46
CA ALA A 340 18.06 20.75 15.67
C ALA A 340 18.80 19.50 16.20
N ARG A 341 19.43 18.71 15.32
CA ARG A 341 20.09 17.44 15.68
C ARG A 341 21.15 17.56 16.81
N PRO A 342 22.14 18.47 16.76
CA PRO A 342 23.21 18.53 17.76
C PRO A 342 22.78 18.97 19.18
N GLN A 343 21.53 19.39 19.39
CA GLN A 343 21.01 19.65 20.75
C GLN A 343 20.49 18.37 21.42
N GLN A 344 19.63 17.59 20.75
CA GLN A 344 19.06 16.35 21.33
C GLN A 344 20.15 15.32 21.69
N GLU A 345 21.22 15.25 20.90
CA GLU A 345 22.35 14.33 21.15
C GLU A 345 23.18 14.75 22.39
N ARG A 346 23.18 16.03 22.77
CA ARG A 346 23.77 16.50 24.03
C ARG A 346 22.91 16.16 25.24
N GLU A 347 21.59 16.29 25.14
CA GLU A 347 20.67 15.99 26.23
C GLU A 347 20.68 14.50 26.61
N GLN A 348 20.66 13.60 25.62
CA GLN A 348 20.78 12.16 25.86
C GLN A 348 22.12 11.79 26.53
N ARG A 349 23.22 12.47 26.17
CA ARG A 349 24.54 12.25 26.78
C ARG A 349 24.66 12.71 28.23
N GLN A 350 23.78 13.60 28.73
CA GLN A 350 23.76 13.98 30.14
C GLN A 350 22.97 12.98 31.00
N GLN A 351 21.99 12.27 30.44
CA GLN A 351 21.15 11.32 31.18
C GLN A 351 21.81 9.96 31.43
N GLN A 352 22.86 9.61 30.69
CA GLN A 352 23.56 8.31 30.81
C GLN A 352 24.83 8.36 31.68
N ARG A 353 24.83 9.12 32.79
CA ARG A 353 25.97 9.17 33.74
C ARG A 353 25.63 8.43 35.04
N PRO A 354 26.16 7.21 35.29
CA PRO A 354 25.90 6.48 36.52
C PRO A 354 26.38 7.23 37.75
N GLN A 355 25.63 7.14 38.85
CA GLN A 355 26.08 7.61 40.16
C GLN A 355 27.02 6.57 40.77
N GLN A 356 28.28 6.94 41.00
CA GLN A 356 29.23 6.19 41.84
C GLN A 356 29.67 7.09 43.01
N GLY A 357 29.81 6.48 44.19
CA GLY A 357 30.56 7.04 45.33
C GLY A 357 30.00 8.32 45.96
N ARG A 358 29.19 8.17 47.02
CA ARG A 358 29.14 9.18 48.09
C ARG A 358 29.95 8.65 49.28
N GLU A 359 31.13 9.23 49.50
CA GLU A 359 31.85 9.13 50.78
C GLU A 359 32.06 10.55 51.33
N PRO A 360 31.74 10.82 52.61
CA PRO A 360 32.02 12.10 53.25
C PRO A 360 33.34 12.03 54.04
N GLN A 361 34.33 12.86 53.67
CA GLN A 361 35.44 13.20 54.55
C GLN A 361 35.42 14.70 54.87
N HIS A 362 35.52 15.02 56.16
CA HIS A 362 35.65 16.39 56.65
C HIS A 362 37.13 16.83 56.71
N GLN A 363 37.31 18.15 56.80
CA GLN A 363 38.59 18.84 56.63
C GLN A 363 39.52 18.70 57.84
N GLN A 364 40.82 18.57 57.58
CA GLN A 364 41.88 19.22 58.36
C GLN A 364 43.03 19.64 57.40
N ALA A 365 43.94 20.50 57.86
CA ALA A 365 44.54 21.53 57.00
C ALA A 365 46.07 21.65 57.04
N ARG A 366 46.61 22.34 56.01
CA ARG A 366 47.94 22.99 55.92
C ARG A 366 49.20 22.08 55.99
N GLN A 367 49.87 21.88 54.84
CA GLN A 367 51.13 22.58 54.51
C GLN A 367 51.75 22.19 53.15
N GLN A 368 52.53 23.12 52.59
CA GLN A 368 53.59 22.94 51.58
C GLN A 368 54.96 23.13 52.32
N PRO A 369 56.16 22.75 51.81
CA PRO A 369 56.53 22.82 50.38
C PRO A 369 57.57 21.82 49.78
N ALA A 370 57.57 21.77 48.43
CA ALA A 370 58.71 21.73 47.49
C ALA A 370 59.73 20.56 47.41
N ARG A 371 60.25 20.39 46.18
CA ARG A 371 61.41 19.58 45.70
C ARG A 371 61.19 18.04 45.67
N GLU A 372 61.83 17.27 44.77
CA GLU A 372 62.90 17.58 43.80
C GLU A 372 62.77 16.77 42.48
N GLN A 373 63.54 17.13 41.45
CA GLN A 373 63.75 16.37 40.19
C GLN A 373 65.21 15.84 40.19
N PRO A 374 65.52 14.65 39.61
CA PRO A 374 65.55 14.44 38.14
C PRO A 374 64.90 13.07 37.74
N ALA A 375 65.09 12.40 36.60
CA ALA A 375 66.00 12.55 35.45
C ALA A 375 65.44 11.94 34.14
N ARG A 376 66.24 11.95 33.06
CA ARG A 376 66.22 11.01 31.93
C ARG A 376 67.66 10.63 31.57
N PRO A 377 67.88 9.50 30.87
CA PRO A 377 68.50 9.61 29.53
C PRO A 377 67.66 8.98 28.40
N GLN A 378 68.15 9.07 27.16
CA GLN A 378 67.57 8.51 25.94
C GLN A 378 68.54 7.51 25.29
N GLN A 379 68.01 6.44 24.68
CA GLN A 379 68.60 5.65 23.57
C GLN A 379 67.53 4.59 23.16
N ALA A 380 67.42 4.11 21.92
CA ALA A 380 67.99 4.56 20.64
C ALA A 380 66.96 4.32 19.51
N ARG A 381 67.28 4.71 18.27
CA ARG A 381 66.52 4.31 17.06
C ARG A 381 66.93 2.91 16.62
N GLU A 382 66.06 2.20 15.87
CA GLU A 382 66.37 1.78 14.49
C GLU A 382 65.19 1.11 13.75
N GLN A 383 65.21 1.27 12.42
CA GLN A 383 64.55 0.43 11.41
C GLN A 383 65.57 0.24 10.28
N PRO A 384 65.61 -0.91 9.60
CA PRO A 384 65.36 -0.83 8.15
C PRO A 384 64.66 -2.03 7.48
N ARG A 385 63.76 -1.69 6.55
CA ARG A 385 63.56 -2.23 5.19
C ARG A 385 63.73 -3.73 4.84
N GLN A 386 62.62 -4.28 4.31
CA GLN A 386 62.43 -4.89 2.97
C GLN A 386 63.44 -5.91 2.39
N HIS A 387 62.90 -7.09 1.99
CA HIS A 387 63.21 -7.99 0.86
C HIS A 387 63.03 -9.47 1.29
N ALA A 388 62.70 -10.46 0.45
CA ALA A 388 62.14 -10.50 -0.92
C ALA A 388 61.36 -11.83 -1.14
N GLN A 389 61.14 -12.23 -2.39
CA GLN A 389 60.43 -13.44 -2.82
C GLN A 389 61.02 -14.76 -2.24
N ASP A 390 60.21 -15.81 -2.07
CA ASP A 390 60.19 -16.89 -3.08
C ASP A 390 58.97 -17.82 -3.05
N ARG A 391 58.79 -18.63 -4.10
CA ARG A 391 57.70 -19.62 -4.25
C ARG A 391 58.09 -20.80 -5.17
N PRO A 392 57.92 -22.05 -4.71
CA PRO A 392 57.77 -23.20 -5.62
C PRO A 392 56.32 -23.66 -5.90
N GLN A 393 56.21 -24.38 -7.01
CA GLN A 393 55.13 -25.27 -7.45
C GLN A 393 55.46 -26.72 -6.97
N GLN A 394 54.74 -27.84 -7.20
CA GLN A 394 53.41 -28.23 -7.70
C GLN A 394 53.22 -29.73 -7.37
N GLN A 395 51.99 -30.20 -7.12
CA GLN A 395 51.46 -31.53 -7.50
C GLN A 395 50.02 -31.62 -6.95
N ALA A 396 48.93 -32.00 -7.64
CA ALA A 396 48.66 -32.78 -8.84
C ALA A 396 48.26 -34.26 -8.61
N ARG A 397 46.92 -34.42 -8.45
CA ARG A 397 46.06 -35.40 -9.19
C ARG A 397 46.15 -36.88 -8.75
N PRO A 398 45.24 -37.79 -9.20
CA PRO A 398 44.36 -37.72 -10.37
C PRO A 398 42.83 -37.85 -10.16
N GLN A 399 42.11 -37.53 -11.23
CA GLN A 399 40.76 -38.00 -11.52
C GLN A 399 40.88 -39.23 -12.45
N GLN A 400 39.98 -40.21 -12.36
CA GLN A 400 39.77 -41.21 -13.41
C GLN A 400 38.47 -40.94 -14.17
N ALA A 401 38.37 -41.38 -15.43
CA ALA A 401 37.20 -41.13 -16.28
C ALA A 401 37.05 -42.17 -17.39
N ARG A 402 35.78 -42.55 -17.64
CA ARG A 402 35.21 -43.22 -18.83
C ARG A 402 35.76 -44.57 -19.28
N GLU A 403 34.81 -45.48 -19.56
CA GLU A 403 34.85 -46.35 -20.74
C GLU A 403 33.42 -46.76 -21.17
N GLN A 404 33.26 -47.21 -22.43
CA GLN A 404 32.06 -47.79 -23.07
C GLN A 404 32.55 -48.70 -24.22
N PRO A 405 31.67 -49.40 -24.98
CA PRO A 405 30.97 -50.63 -24.62
C PRO A 405 31.31 -51.78 -25.62
N PRO A 406 30.70 -52.97 -25.48
CA PRO A 406 30.53 -53.89 -26.61
C PRO A 406 29.06 -54.12 -27.02
N GLN A 407 28.85 -54.92 -28.07
CA GLN A 407 27.61 -55.02 -28.86
C GLN A 407 27.34 -56.49 -29.26
N ARG A 408 26.10 -56.82 -29.69
CA ARG A 408 25.63 -58.07 -30.38
C ARG A 408 25.12 -59.20 -29.44
N GLN A 409 24.14 -60.05 -29.81
CA GLN A 409 23.33 -60.16 -31.05
C GLN A 409 21.98 -60.92 -30.87
N GLN A 410 21.01 -60.63 -31.76
CA GLN A 410 19.93 -61.50 -32.32
C GLN A 410 18.77 -62.08 -31.46
N GLY A 411 17.62 -62.30 -32.15
CA GLY A 411 16.40 -62.99 -31.69
C GLY A 411 15.33 -62.06 -31.09
N GLY A 412 14.06 -62.04 -31.52
CA GLY A 412 13.37 -62.76 -32.61
C GLY A 412 12.01 -62.12 -32.94
N GLU A 413 11.31 -62.60 -33.97
CA GLU A 413 10.12 -61.97 -34.58
C GLU A 413 8.82 -62.05 -33.74
N GLY A 414 7.83 -61.19 -34.05
CA GLY A 414 6.49 -61.26 -33.44
C GLY A 414 5.49 -60.21 -33.94
N ARG A 415 4.80 -60.48 -35.07
CA ARG A 415 3.57 -59.76 -35.46
C ARG A 415 2.36 -60.36 -34.73
N GLY A 416 1.44 -59.52 -34.24
CA GLY A 416 0.12 -59.96 -33.75
C GLY A 416 -0.75 -58.76 -33.43
N GLY A 417 -1.91 -58.63 -34.07
CA GLY A 417 -2.78 -57.46 -33.95
C GLY A 417 -4.12 -57.75 -33.27
N GLY A 418 -5.01 -56.76 -33.29
CA GLY A 418 -6.42 -56.90 -32.93
C GLY A 418 -6.77 -56.36 -31.54
N PRO A 419 -7.87 -55.58 -31.41
CA PRO A 419 -8.44 -55.20 -30.12
C PRO A 419 -9.43 -56.27 -29.62
N ASN A 420 -9.85 -56.16 -28.36
CA ASN A 420 -11.24 -56.46 -28.04
C ASN A 420 -11.81 -55.47 -27.03
N ARG A 421 -13.15 -55.36 -27.00
CA ARG A 421 -13.91 -54.77 -25.90
C ARG A 421 -14.22 -55.85 -24.87
N ASP A 422 -14.44 -55.46 -23.62
CA ASP A 422 -15.79 -55.32 -23.03
C ASP A 422 -15.71 -54.37 -21.81
#